data_AF-A0A2E5WXY0-F1
#
_entry.id   AF-A0A2E5WXY0-F1
#
_cell.length_a   1.000
_cell.length_b   1.000
_cell.length_c   1.000
_cell.angle_alpha   90.00
_cell.angle_beta   90.00
_cell.angle_gamma   90.00
#
_symmetry.space_group_name_H-M   'P 1'
#
loop_
_entity.id
_entity.type
_entity.pdbx_description
1 polymer ?
#
loop_
_entity_poly.entity_id
_entity_poly.type
_entity_poly.pdbx_seq_one_letter_code
_entity_poly.pdbx_strand_id
1 'polypeptide(L)'
;MKLFLILAVVGTAATQAKVDRSRVVYGVDDRVEVFEANYRMRELAKSTAGMIFSSKLIKTKNGSILPPFTLNEVAGVCSSERFESQPIPFVCTGFLVGPDLLVTAGHCVSNKERCSSVSWVFDFKVDPNSKQAPIMVNKNNIYKCKEVIDAEYEGFIDYSLIKLDRPVKGRKPLITRTNGKIKMGTDLAVIGHPTGLPTKVVEGAKVVENKFHEFFQSNLDTFGGNSGSPVFDSSSGTVEGILVRGAKDYEMSDEGCDVVHKTTQNITDFGKYGEGVSRITEIKTLKYRWAFLKAAQTGNVDKLKTIVPKVKNISYIYDNGLNTALHLAAKNNKKEVIKFLLENGVNIDAYNEDGNTALHFAAEAGSQTAVAKLIEAGADVLAKNNFGQTALDKASLMSFGIKLMLDKAMNNSKKRALVLARD
;
A
#
# COMPACT_ATOMS: atom_id res chain seq x y z
N MET A 1 -52.79 52.14 -28.45
CA MET A 1 -52.93 50.78 -27.91
C MET A 1 -51.76 49.93 -28.38
N LYS A 2 -50.67 49.87 -27.60
CA LYS A 2 -49.55 48.93 -27.81
C LYS A 2 -49.10 48.45 -26.43
N LEU A 3 -49.39 47.19 -26.17
CA LEU A 3 -49.08 46.44 -24.96
C LEU A 3 -47.62 45.96 -25.08
N PHE A 4 -46.72 46.41 -24.21
CA PHE A 4 -45.37 45.83 -24.11
C PHE A 4 -45.42 44.65 -23.14
N LEU A 5 -45.32 43.44 -23.68
CA LEU A 5 -45.16 42.20 -22.92
C LEU A 5 -43.67 42.05 -22.60
N ILE A 6 -43.30 42.18 -21.33
CA ILE A 6 -41.94 41.87 -20.85
C ILE A 6 -41.86 40.35 -20.69
N LEU A 7 -41.15 39.68 -21.61
CA LEU A 7 -40.84 38.26 -21.51
C LEU A 7 -39.67 38.09 -20.53
N ALA A 8 -39.96 37.69 -19.29
CA ALA A 8 -38.95 37.28 -18.34
C ALA A 8 -38.41 35.90 -18.76
N VAL A 9 -37.19 35.87 -19.30
CA VAL A 9 -36.44 34.62 -19.51
C VAL A 9 -36.01 34.11 -18.14
N VAL A 10 -36.80 33.20 -17.57
CA VAL A 10 -36.40 32.42 -16.41
C VAL A 10 -35.32 31.45 -16.87
N GLY A 11 -34.06 31.83 -16.68
CA GLY A 11 -32.94 30.92 -16.81
C GLY A 11 -33.13 29.78 -15.81
N THR A 12 -33.43 28.58 -16.30
CA THR A 12 -33.37 27.37 -15.49
C THR A 12 -31.92 27.17 -15.09
N ALA A 13 -31.56 27.62 -13.89
CA ALA A 13 -30.35 27.16 -13.24
C ALA A 13 -30.42 25.64 -13.18
N ALA A 14 -29.58 24.97 -13.96
CA ALA A 14 -29.40 23.54 -13.86
C ALA A 14 -29.04 23.25 -12.40
N THR A 15 -29.98 22.66 -11.67
CA THR A 15 -29.72 22.10 -10.35
C THR A 15 -28.72 20.99 -10.56
N GLN A 16 -27.43 21.29 -10.38
CA GLN A 16 -26.42 20.27 -10.16
C GLN A 16 -26.91 19.47 -8.95
N ALA A 17 -27.29 18.23 -9.20
CA ALA A 17 -27.56 17.28 -8.14
C ALA A 17 -26.33 17.28 -7.23
N LYS A 18 -26.51 17.78 -6.01
CA LYS A 18 -25.49 17.68 -4.96
C LYS A 18 -25.43 16.20 -4.61
N VAL A 19 -24.58 15.45 -5.30
CA VAL A 19 -24.26 14.07 -4.94
C VAL A 19 -23.75 14.14 -3.50
N ASP A 20 -24.45 13.49 -2.58
CA ASP A 20 -24.01 13.35 -1.21
C ASP A 20 -22.74 12.48 -1.21
N ARG A 21 -21.59 13.13 -1.37
CA ARG A 21 -20.25 12.52 -1.50
C ARG A 21 -19.80 11.77 -0.24
N SER A 22 -20.64 11.71 0.80
CA SER A 22 -20.31 11.05 2.07
C SER A 22 -20.60 9.55 2.07
N ARG A 23 -21.27 9.03 1.04
CA ARG A 23 -21.72 7.64 0.99
C ARG A 23 -21.06 6.89 -0.15
N VAL A 24 -19.91 6.29 0.13
CA VAL A 24 -19.36 5.25 -0.74
C VAL A 24 -20.28 4.03 -0.64
N VAL A 25 -21.02 3.73 -1.71
CA VAL A 25 -21.93 2.58 -1.79
C VAL A 25 -21.20 1.49 -2.56
N TYR A 26 -20.83 0.41 -1.87
CA TYR A 26 -20.13 -0.72 -2.48
C TYR A 26 -20.91 -1.33 -3.64
N GLY A 27 -20.23 -1.50 -4.77
CA GLY A 27 -20.82 -2.01 -6.02
C GLY A 27 -21.46 -0.93 -6.90
N VAL A 28 -21.26 0.36 -6.57
CA VAL A 28 -21.71 1.49 -7.41
C VAL A 28 -20.48 2.24 -7.92
N ASP A 29 -20.26 2.22 -9.25
CA ASP A 29 -19.25 3.08 -9.88
C ASP A 29 -19.70 4.55 -9.82
N ASP A 30 -19.32 5.25 -8.75
CA ASP A 30 -19.54 6.69 -8.53
C ASP A 30 -18.35 7.56 -8.98
N ARG A 31 -17.38 6.94 -9.66
CA ARG A 31 -16.14 7.57 -10.11
C ARG A 31 -16.38 8.40 -11.36
N VAL A 32 -15.67 9.51 -11.44
CA VAL A 32 -15.74 10.43 -12.59
C VAL A 32 -14.55 10.24 -13.52
N GLU A 33 -14.73 10.60 -14.79
CA GLU A 33 -13.64 10.65 -15.76
C GLU A 33 -12.63 11.74 -15.37
N VAL A 34 -11.34 11.59 -15.71
CA VAL A 34 -10.31 12.60 -15.35
C VAL A 34 -10.76 14.00 -15.76
N PHE A 35 -11.32 14.18 -16.96
CA PHE A 35 -11.68 15.52 -17.45
C PHE A 35 -12.80 16.18 -16.63
N GLU A 36 -13.63 15.38 -15.96
CA GLU A 36 -14.71 15.83 -15.06
C GLU A 36 -14.20 16.11 -13.64
N ALA A 37 -13.08 15.50 -13.26
CA ALA A 37 -12.45 15.70 -11.95
C ALA A 37 -11.92 17.13 -11.79
N ASN A 38 -11.73 17.57 -10.55
CA ASN A 38 -11.19 18.89 -10.24
C ASN A 38 -9.75 19.07 -10.77
N TYR A 39 -9.30 20.32 -10.93
CA TYR A 39 -7.99 20.63 -11.53
C TYR A 39 -6.82 19.88 -10.87
N ARG A 40 -6.81 19.79 -9.54
CA ARG A 40 -5.74 19.10 -8.81
C ARG A 40 -5.69 17.62 -9.19
N MET A 41 -6.84 16.94 -9.19
CA MET A 41 -6.91 15.52 -9.55
C MET A 41 -6.49 15.28 -11.00
N ARG A 42 -6.82 16.20 -11.91
CA ARG A 42 -6.31 16.15 -13.30
C ARG A 42 -4.80 16.25 -13.39
N GLU A 43 -4.19 17.14 -12.61
CA GLU A 43 -2.73 17.27 -12.59
C GLU A 43 -2.05 16.05 -11.95
N LEU A 44 -2.63 15.48 -10.88
CA LEU A 44 -2.11 14.28 -10.23
C LEU A 44 -2.23 13.04 -11.13
N ALA A 45 -3.33 12.89 -11.86
CA ALA A 45 -3.57 11.79 -12.79
C ALA A 45 -2.55 11.75 -13.94
N LYS A 46 -1.92 12.89 -14.29
CA LYS A 46 -0.81 12.86 -15.24
C LYS A 46 0.35 12.01 -14.74
N SER A 47 0.51 11.71 -13.47
CA SER A 47 1.64 10.90 -13.00
C SER A 47 1.28 9.46 -12.67
N THR A 48 0.09 9.01 -13.07
CA THR A 48 -0.36 7.61 -12.97
C THR A 48 -0.21 6.88 -14.31
N ALA A 49 0.03 5.58 -14.25
CA ALA A 49 0.23 4.70 -15.40
C ALA A 49 -0.57 3.41 -15.25
N GLY A 50 -1.04 2.88 -16.39
CA GLY A 50 -1.65 1.56 -16.47
C GLY A 50 -0.62 0.49 -16.85
N MET A 51 -0.67 -0.67 -16.20
CA MET A 51 0.16 -1.84 -16.49
C MET A 51 -0.46 -2.69 -17.60
N ILE A 52 0.31 -3.02 -18.62
CA ILE A 52 -0.08 -3.89 -19.73
C ILE A 52 0.85 -5.08 -19.86
N PHE A 53 0.33 -6.18 -20.37
CA PHE A 53 1.14 -7.29 -20.85
C PHE A 53 1.78 -6.95 -22.19
N SER A 54 3.10 -7.06 -22.28
CA SER A 54 3.84 -6.71 -23.50
C SER A 54 3.46 -7.59 -24.69
N SER A 55 3.03 -8.83 -24.44
CA SER A 55 2.54 -9.79 -25.44
C SER A 55 1.21 -9.39 -26.09
N LYS A 56 0.43 -8.51 -25.45
CA LYS A 56 -0.89 -8.07 -25.94
C LYS A 56 -0.80 -6.83 -26.84
N LEU A 57 0.39 -6.26 -27.02
CA LEU A 57 0.56 -5.01 -27.77
C LEU A 57 0.64 -5.27 -29.28
N ILE A 58 -0.35 -4.76 -30.03
CA ILE A 58 -0.36 -4.83 -31.50
C ILE A 58 0.27 -3.55 -32.06
N LYS A 59 1.40 -3.68 -32.77
CA LYS A 59 2.08 -2.51 -33.37
C LYS A 59 1.40 -2.08 -34.66
N THR A 60 1.18 -0.77 -34.81
CA THR A 60 0.67 -0.15 -36.04
C THR A 60 1.63 0.92 -36.56
N LYS A 61 1.34 1.50 -37.73
CA LYS A 61 2.09 2.65 -38.27
C LYS A 61 2.01 3.86 -37.34
N ASN A 62 0.83 4.13 -36.78
CA ASN A 62 0.54 5.36 -36.01
C ASN A 62 0.71 5.20 -34.49
N GLY A 63 1.01 4.00 -34.00
CA GLY A 63 1.12 3.74 -32.56
C GLY A 63 1.10 2.25 -32.25
N SER A 64 0.49 1.92 -31.13
CA SER A 64 0.11 0.55 -30.80
C SER A 64 -1.35 0.49 -30.38
N ILE A 65 -2.00 -0.62 -30.71
CA ILE A 65 -3.36 -0.93 -30.27
C ILE A 65 -3.25 -1.95 -29.15
N LEU A 66 -4.03 -1.73 -28.10
CA LEU A 66 -4.23 -2.66 -27.00
C LEU A 66 -5.66 -3.20 -27.11
N PRO A 67 -5.85 -4.43 -27.62
CA PRO A 67 -7.15 -5.04 -27.68
C PRO A 67 -7.65 -5.31 -26.24
N PRO A 68 -8.88 -4.92 -25.91
CA PRO A 68 -9.44 -5.16 -24.59
C PRO A 68 -9.81 -6.64 -24.45
N PHE A 69 -9.57 -7.20 -23.28
CA PHE A 69 -10.34 -8.34 -22.78
C PHE A 69 -11.60 -7.82 -22.08
N THR A 70 -12.53 -8.68 -21.68
CA THR A 70 -13.61 -8.28 -20.77
C THR A 70 -13.29 -8.66 -19.33
N LEU A 71 -13.90 -7.97 -18.36
CA LEU A 71 -13.77 -8.30 -16.94
C LEU A 71 -14.08 -9.78 -16.66
N ASN A 72 -15.12 -10.33 -17.32
CA ASN A 72 -15.43 -11.76 -17.29
C ASN A 72 -14.25 -12.64 -17.76
N GLU A 73 -13.61 -12.29 -18.89
CA GLU A 73 -12.51 -13.09 -19.46
C GLU A 73 -11.25 -13.17 -18.59
N VAL A 74 -10.97 -12.15 -17.77
CA VAL A 74 -9.72 -12.07 -16.99
C VAL A 74 -9.92 -12.26 -15.50
N ALA A 75 -11.05 -11.82 -14.95
CA ALA A 75 -11.37 -11.96 -13.53
C ALA A 75 -12.40 -13.06 -13.25
N GLY A 76 -13.00 -13.70 -14.27
CA GLY A 76 -13.95 -14.79 -14.04
C GLY A 76 -15.28 -14.35 -13.42
N VAL A 77 -15.63 -13.07 -13.54
CA VAL A 77 -16.87 -12.49 -13.00
C VAL A 77 -18.09 -13.07 -13.72
N CYS A 78 -19.15 -13.42 -13.01
CA CYS A 78 -20.35 -14.04 -13.60
C CYS A 78 -20.97 -13.18 -14.71
N SER A 79 -21.55 -13.82 -15.73
CA SER A 79 -22.20 -13.13 -16.86
C SER A 79 -23.45 -12.33 -16.48
N SER A 80 -24.00 -12.60 -15.30
CA SER A 80 -25.13 -11.86 -14.70
C SER A 80 -24.69 -10.61 -13.93
N GLU A 81 -23.39 -10.46 -13.65
CA GLU A 81 -22.88 -9.32 -12.90
C GLU A 81 -22.76 -8.08 -13.77
N ARG A 82 -22.84 -6.93 -13.11
CA ARG A 82 -22.69 -5.64 -13.77
C ARG A 82 -21.23 -5.45 -14.20
N PHE A 83 -21.02 -4.91 -15.39
CA PHE A 83 -19.69 -4.62 -15.95
C PHE A 83 -18.87 -5.86 -16.33
N GLU A 84 -19.50 -7.03 -16.43
CA GLU A 84 -18.92 -8.27 -16.91
C GLU A 84 -18.27 -8.14 -18.30
N SER A 85 -18.92 -7.37 -19.18
CA SER A 85 -18.47 -7.08 -20.54
C SER A 85 -17.56 -5.85 -20.62
N GLN A 86 -17.20 -5.26 -19.47
CA GLN A 86 -16.33 -4.08 -19.44
C GLN A 86 -14.96 -4.44 -20.01
N PRO A 87 -14.47 -3.70 -21.03
CA PRO A 87 -13.10 -3.83 -21.54
C PRO A 87 -12.07 -3.86 -20.41
N ILE A 88 -10.87 -4.40 -20.55
CA ILE A 88 -9.79 -4.35 -19.53
C ILE A 88 -8.41 -4.33 -20.20
N PRO A 89 -7.96 -3.16 -20.65
CA PRO A 89 -6.61 -3.00 -21.20
C PRO A 89 -5.51 -3.16 -20.15
N PHE A 90 -5.81 -2.80 -18.90
CA PHE A 90 -4.85 -2.71 -17.81
C PHE A 90 -5.26 -3.66 -16.70
N VAL A 91 -4.25 -4.28 -16.10
CA VAL A 91 -4.43 -5.23 -14.99
C VAL A 91 -3.98 -4.66 -13.65
N CYS A 92 -3.14 -3.64 -13.65
CA CYS A 92 -2.73 -2.90 -12.45
C CYS A 92 -2.44 -1.43 -12.78
N THR A 93 -2.33 -0.61 -11.74
CA THR A 93 -1.93 0.79 -11.80
C THR A 93 -0.55 0.99 -11.16
N GLY A 94 0.12 2.08 -11.52
CA GLY A 94 1.29 2.57 -10.81
C GLY A 94 1.43 4.07 -10.93
N PHE A 95 2.36 4.67 -10.22
CA PHE A 95 2.58 6.11 -10.24
C PHE A 95 4.03 6.51 -10.06
N LEU A 96 4.39 7.67 -10.62
CA LEU A 96 5.76 8.17 -10.61
C LEU A 96 6.14 8.72 -9.25
N VAL A 97 7.31 8.28 -8.77
CA VAL A 97 7.97 8.80 -7.55
C VAL A 97 9.38 9.33 -7.84
N GLY A 98 9.80 9.26 -9.10
CA GLY A 98 11.00 9.85 -9.65
C GLY A 98 10.91 9.95 -11.17
N PRO A 99 11.94 10.48 -11.85
CA PRO A 99 11.91 10.66 -13.31
C PRO A 99 11.67 9.35 -14.08
N ASP A 100 12.23 8.24 -13.60
CA ASP A 100 12.13 6.89 -14.16
C ASP A 100 11.78 5.85 -13.08
N LEU A 101 11.26 6.30 -11.94
CA LEU A 101 10.87 5.43 -10.82
C LEU A 101 9.36 5.39 -10.71
N LEU A 102 8.81 4.18 -10.76
CA LEU A 102 7.38 3.93 -10.65
C LEU A 102 7.13 3.02 -9.46
N VAL A 103 6.08 3.31 -8.71
CA VAL A 103 5.57 2.43 -7.67
C VAL A 103 4.24 1.81 -8.13
N THR A 104 4.06 0.52 -7.85
CA THR A 104 2.86 -0.30 -8.13
C THR A 104 2.59 -1.22 -6.95
N ALA A 105 1.45 -1.90 -6.90
CA ALA A 105 1.27 -3.06 -6.02
C ALA A 105 2.29 -4.15 -6.39
N GLY A 106 2.80 -4.87 -5.39
CA GLY A 106 3.86 -5.84 -5.58
C GLY A 106 3.38 -7.16 -6.17
N HIS A 107 2.14 -7.57 -5.94
CA HIS A 107 1.57 -8.72 -6.66
C HIS A 107 1.48 -8.48 -8.18
N CYS A 108 1.45 -7.21 -8.61
CA CYS A 108 1.48 -6.86 -10.03
C CYS A 108 2.86 -7.08 -10.67
N VAL A 109 3.93 -6.75 -9.92
CA VAL A 109 5.33 -6.92 -10.35
C VAL A 109 6.16 -7.49 -9.20
N SER A 110 6.02 -8.79 -8.99
CA SER A 110 6.63 -9.49 -7.84
C SER A 110 8.11 -9.83 -8.04
N ASN A 111 8.57 -9.92 -9.29
CA ASN A 111 9.93 -10.34 -9.59
C ASN A 111 10.39 -9.83 -10.98
N LYS A 112 11.66 -10.14 -11.31
CA LYS A 112 12.31 -9.73 -12.56
C LYS A 112 11.65 -10.32 -13.81
N GLU A 113 11.15 -11.55 -13.74
CA GLU A 113 10.47 -12.20 -14.86
C GLU A 113 9.16 -11.46 -15.17
N ARG A 114 8.36 -11.20 -14.12
CA ARG A 114 7.13 -10.42 -14.23
C ARG A 114 7.41 -9.02 -14.79
N CYS A 115 8.41 -8.32 -14.25
CA CYS A 115 8.87 -7.03 -14.78
C CYS A 115 9.18 -7.08 -16.28
N SER A 116 9.91 -8.10 -16.74
CA SER A 116 10.29 -8.24 -18.15
C SER A 116 9.10 -8.49 -19.08
N SER A 117 7.99 -8.99 -18.54
CA SER A 117 6.77 -9.30 -19.30
C SER A 117 5.81 -8.11 -19.44
N VAL A 118 5.95 -7.06 -18.63
CA VAL A 118 4.99 -5.95 -18.57
C VAL A 118 5.56 -4.64 -19.11
N SER A 119 4.66 -3.79 -19.57
CA SER A 119 4.94 -2.40 -19.93
C SER A 119 3.96 -1.46 -19.22
N TRP A 120 4.32 -0.19 -19.15
CA TRP A 120 3.60 0.87 -18.46
C TRP A 120 3.19 1.93 -19.45
N VAL A 121 1.92 2.29 -19.42
CA VAL A 121 1.33 3.25 -20.34
C VAL A 121 0.89 4.49 -19.59
N PHE A 122 1.32 5.64 -20.09
CA PHE A 122 0.80 6.94 -19.70
C PHE A 122 -0.07 7.52 -20.81
N ASP A 123 -1.01 8.40 -20.48
CA ASP A 123 -1.90 9.10 -21.42
C ASP A 123 -2.47 8.20 -22.52
N PHE A 124 -3.60 7.57 -22.24
CA PHE A 124 -4.36 6.86 -23.26
C PHE A 124 -5.60 7.65 -23.63
N LYS A 125 -6.01 7.52 -24.89
CA LYS A 125 -7.22 8.12 -25.43
C LYS A 125 -8.20 7.01 -25.75
N VAL A 126 -9.43 7.13 -25.27
CA VAL A 126 -10.55 6.31 -25.74
C VAL A 126 -11.03 6.91 -27.06
N ASP A 127 -11.27 6.06 -28.05
CA ASP A 127 -11.94 6.48 -29.27
C ASP A 127 -13.40 6.83 -28.93
N PRO A 128 -13.82 8.10 -29.12
CA PRO A 128 -15.17 8.53 -28.76
C PRO A 128 -16.27 7.86 -29.58
N ASN A 129 -15.95 7.21 -30.71
CA ASN A 129 -16.94 6.71 -31.67
C ASN A 129 -17.24 5.21 -31.57
N SER A 130 -16.37 4.40 -30.95
CA SER A 130 -16.48 2.94 -31.07
C SER A 130 -17.23 2.23 -29.94
N LYS A 131 -17.48 2.88 -28.78
CA LYS A 131 -17.99 2.25 -27.53
C LYS A 131 -17.28 0.94 -27.10
N GLN A 132 -16.21 0.55 -27.79
CA GLN A 132 -15.37 -0.62 -27.60
C GLN A 132 -13.93 -0.15 -27.82
N ALA A 133 -13.03 -0.48 -26.91
CA ALA A 133 -11.64 -0.07 -26.99
C ALA A 133 -10.93 -0.73 -28.18
N PRO A 134 -10.38 0.03 -29.13
CA PRO A 134 -9.01 -0.24 -29.55
C PRO A 134 -8.19 0.92 -29.01
N ILE A 135 -7.64 0.76 -27.81
CA ILE A 135 -6.94 1.84 -27.11
C ILE A 135 -5.65 2.11 -27.87
N MET A 136 -5.67 3.19 -28.65
CA MET A 136 -4.51 3.64 -29.40
C MET A 136 -3.57 4.36 -28.45
N VAL A 137 -2.38 3.81 -28.29
CA VAL A 137 -1.33 4.37 -27.45
C VAL A 137 -0.18 4.83 -28.33
N ASN A 138 0.29 6.05 -28.10
CA ASN A 138 1.50 6.53 -28.73
C ASN A 138 2.69 5.71 -28.21
N LYS A 139 3.53 5.18 -29.11
CA LYS A 139 4.71 4.38 -28.76
C LYS A 139 5.63 5.11 -27.75
N ASN A 140 5.70 6.44 -27.82
CA ASN A 140 6.51 7.24 -26.91
C ASN A 140 6.01 7.20 -25.46
N ASN A 141 4.73 6.88 -25.25
CA ASN A 141 4.10 6.78 -23.94
C ASN A 141 4.14 5.36 -23.34
N ILE A 142 4.79 4.41 -24.01
CA ILE A 142 4.93 3.02 -23.55
C ILE A 142 6.33 2.80 -22.97
N TYR A 143 6.42 2.49 -21.68
CA TYR A 143 7.66 2.35 -20.94
C TYR A 143 7.84 0.90 -20.51
N LYS A 144 9.04 0.34 -20.66
CA LYS A 144 9.32 -1.02 -20.22
C LYS A 144 9.76 -1.00 -18.76
N CYS A 145 9.39 -2.03 -18.01
CA CYS A 145 10.03 -2.26 -16.72
C CYS A 145 11.46 -2.77 -16.96
N LYS A 146 12.45 -2.04 -16.44
CA LYS A 146 13.88 -2.32 -16.62
C LYS A 146 14.44 -3.14 -15.46
N GLU A 147 14.01 -2.82 -14.25
CA GLU A 147 14.55 -3.38 -13.01
C GLU A 147 13.48 -3.32 -11.92
N VAL A 148 13.39 -4.37 -11.11
CA VAL A 148 12.69 -4.34 -9.83
C VAL A 148 13.72 -3.93 -8.78
N ILE A 149 13.55 -2.75 -8.18
CA ILE A 149 14.44 -2.25 -7.12
C ILE A 149 14.08 -2.91 -5.80
N ASP A 150 12.78 -3.05 -5.54
CA ASP A 150 12.20 -3.69 -4.37
C ASP A 150 10.79 -4.18 -4.70
N ALA A 151 10.36 -5.27 -4.09
CA ALA A 151 9.05 -5.87 -4.30
C ALA A 151 8.60 -6.64 -3.05
N GLU A 152 7.37 -6.40 -2.63
CA GLU A 152 6.70 -7.02 -1.48
C GLU A 152 5.25 -7.27 -1.83
N TYR A 153 4.69 -8.43 -1.47
CA TYR A 153 3.26 -8.70 -1.64
C TYR A 153 2.68 -9.65 -0.58
N GLU A 154 3.37 -9.79 0.55
CA GLU A 154 2.97 -10.65 1.67
C GLU A 154 2.58 -9.81 2.90
N GLY A 155 1.66 -10.31 3.72
CA GLY A 155 1.29 -9.66 4.99
C GLY A 155 0.57 -8.33 4.80
N PHE A 156 1.04 -7.25 5.42
CA PHE A 156 0.46 -5.90 5.29
C PHE A 156 1.14 -5.04 4.22
N ILE A 157 2.20 -5.53 3.60
CA ILE A 157 3.04 -4.75 2.69
C ILE A 157 2.89 -5.33 1.28
N ASP A 158 2.29 -4.53 0.42
CA ASP A 158 2.10 -4.90 -0.98
C ASP A 158 2.49 -3.73 -1.88
N TYR A 159 3.75 -3.71 -2.31
CA TYR A 159 4.21 -2.76 -3.31
C TYR A 159 5.49 -3.21 -3.98
N SER A 160 5.71 -2.69 -5.18
CA SER A 160 7.00 -2.78 -5.87
C SER A 160 7.44 -1.40 -6.30
N LEU A 161 8.72 -1.11 -6.04
CA LEU A 161 9.44 0.00 -6.65
C LEU A 161 10.18 -0.54 -7.87
N ILE A 162 9.84 -0.03 -9.04
CA ILE A 162 10.46 -0.44 -10.29
C ILE A 162 11.14 0.75 -10.97
N LYS A 163 12.15 0.44 -11.76
CA LYS A 163 12.80 1.36 -12.66
C LYS A 163 12.27 1.16 -14.08
N LEU A 164 11.87 2.25 -14.72
CA LEU A 164 11.50 2.26 -16.13
C LEU A 164 12.75 2.29 -17.02
N ASP A 165 12.59 1.92 -18.29
CA ASP A 165 13.67 1.90 -19.27
C ASP A 165 14.23 3.29 -19.60
N ARG A 166 13.43 4.34 -19.39
CA ARG A 166 13.79 5.74 -19.62
C ARG A 166 12.94 6.71 -18.78
N PRO A 167 13.40 7.96 -18.59
CA PRO A 167 12.61 8.97 -17.89
C PRO A 167 11.30 9.33 -18.59
N VAL A 168 10.26 9.59 -17.81
CA VAL A 168 8.95 10.05 -18.28
C VAL A 168 8.95 11.58 -18.36
N LYS A 169 8.84 12.12 -19.58
CA LYS A 169 8.94 13.57 -19.82
C LYS A 169 7.60 14.26 -19.55
N GLY A 170 7.67 15.53 -19.10
CA GLY A 170 6.49 16.39 -18.95
C GLY A 170 5.60 16.05 -17.75
N ARG A 171 6.06 15.20 -16.82
CA ARG A 171 5.32 14.80 -15.61
C ARG A 171 6.15 15.08 -14.37
N LYS A 172 5.47 15.41 -13.26
CA LYS A 172 6.11 15.62 -11.96
C LYS A 172 5.93 14.37 -11.10
N PRO A 173 6.99 13.83 -10.49
CA PRO A 173 6.85 12.79 -9.48
C PRO A 173 5.85 13.20 -8.39
N LEU A 174 5.02 12.26 -7.96
CA LEU A 174 4.08 12.45 -6.87
C LEU A 174 4.83 12.47 -5.53
N ILE A 175 4.32 13.29 -4.62
CA ILE A 175 4.88 13.45 -3.28
C ILE A 175 4.18 12.45 -2.35
N THR A 176 4.96 11.60 -1.68
CA THR A 176 4.44 10.61 -0.73
C THR A 176 4.64 11.07 0.72
N ARG A 177 3.66 10.80 1.59
CA ARG A 177 3.84 10.93 3.04
C ARG A 177 4.60 9.71 3.55
N THR A 178 5.87 9.91 3.91
CA THR A 178 6.72 8.82 4.40
C THR A 178 6.66 8.66 5.92
N ASN A 179 6.21 9.68 6.67
CA ASN A 179 6.27 9.68 8.13
C ASN A 179 4.91 9.96 8.78
N GLY A 180 4.73 9.42 9.99
CA GLY A 180 3.58 9.70 10.86
C GLY A 180 2.34 8.92 10.46
N LYS A 181 1.44 8.68 11.42
CA LYS A 181 0.14 8.04 11.16
C LYS A 181 -0.82 9.05 10.52
N ILE A 182 -1.68 8.56 9.64
CA ILE A 182 -2.79 9.32 9.06
C ILE A 182 -3.92 9.39 10.10
N LYS A 183 -4.56 10.54 10.22
CA LYS A 183 -5.66 10.72 11.17
C LYS A 183 -6.87 9.89 10.72
N MET A 184 -7.56 9.28 11.68
CA MET A 184 -8.85 8.64 11.44
C MET A 184 -9.84 9.65 10.85
N GLY A 185 -10.59 9.24 9.82
CA GLY A 185 -11.56 10.10 9.14
C GLY A 185 -10.98 11.10 8.14
N THR A 186 -9.65 11.11 7.89
CA THR A 186 -9.03 11.89 6.82
C THR A 186 -9.70 11.58 5.48
N ASP A 187 -10.06 12.62 4.73
CA ASP A 187 -10.64 12.50 3.39
C ASP A 187 -9.61 12.02 2.37
N LEU A 188 -10.01 11.02 1.60
CA LEU A 188 -9.18 10.34 0.62
C LEU A 188 -9.76 10.48 -0.79
N ALA A 189 -8.84 10.47 -1.75
CA ALA A 189 -9.14 10.32 -3.16
C ALA A 189 -8.30 9.18 -3.74
N VAL A 190 -8.83 8.46 -4.74
CA VAL A 190 -8.03 7.51 -5.51
C VAL A 190 -8.05 7.90 -6.96
N ILE A 191 -6.88 7.77 -7.58
CA ILE A 191 -6.71 7.88 -9.02
C ILE A 191 -6.25 6.52 -9.51
N GLY A 192 -7.18 5.77 -10.09
CA GLY A 192 -6.94 4.41 -10.54
C GLY A 192 -7.29 4.23 -12.00
N HIS A 193 -6.97 3.06 -12.53
CA HIS A 193 -7.49 2.60 -13.81
C HIS A 193 -8.53 1.56 -13.48
N PRO A 194 -9.84 1.90 -13.46
CA PRO A 194 -10.86 0.87 -13.43
C PRO A 194 -10.54 -0.11 -14.53
N THR A 195 -10.84 -1.37 -14.26
CA THR A 195 -10.85 -2.46 -15.22
C THR A 195 -11.56 -2.09 -16.52
N GLY A 196 -10.97 -1.29 -17.43
CA GLY A 196 -11.59 -0.89 -18.70
C GLY A 196 -11.65 0.55 -19.10
N LEU A 197 -11.41 1.49 -18.19
CA LEU A 197 -11.69 2.89 -18.47
C LEU A 197 -10.41 3.73 -18.36
N PRO A 198 -10.43 4.94 -18.93
CA PRO A 198 -9.55 6.05 -18.55
C PRO A 198 -9.24 6.03 -17.07
N THR A 199 -8.08 6.56 -16.71
CA THR A 199 -7.81 6.89 -15.33
C THR A 199 -9.06 7.55 -14.74
N LYS A 200 -9.61 7.01 -13.65
CA LYS A 200 -10.80 7.57 -12.99
C LYS A 200 -10.43 8.10 -11.63
N VAL A 201 -11.26 9.02 -11.16
CA VAL A 201 -11.09 9.67 -9.88
C VAL A 201 -12.29 9.38 -9.00
N VAL A 202 -12.03 8.94 -7.78
CA VAL A 202 -13.01 8.84 -6.69
C VAL A 202 -12.57 9.76 -5.56
N GLU A 203 -13.52 10.46 -4.93
CA GLU A 203 -13.31 11.32 -3.76
C GLU A 203 -14.39 11.03 -2.70
N GLY A 204 -14.09 11.28 -1.43
CA GLY A 204 -15.09 11.20 -0.33
C GLY A 204 -14.94 9.97 0.56
N ALA A 205 -14.04 9.06 0.20
CA ALA A 205 -13.61 8.00 1.09
C ALA A 205 -12.81 8.56 2.28
N LYS A 206 -12.69 7.74 3.32
CA LYS A 206 -12.09 8.10 4.60
C LYS A 206 -11.21 6.98 5.12
N VAL A 207 -10.24 7.35 5.93
CA VAL A 207 -9.49 6.40 6.76
C VAL A 207 -10.40 5.87 7.86
N VAL A 208 -10.62 4.55 7.89
CA VAL A 208 -11.55 3.88 8.83
C VAL A 208 -10.86 2.97 9.83
N GLU A 209 -9.63 2.54 9.54
CA GLU A 209 -8.76 1.86 10.50
C GLU A 209 -7.30 2.21 10.23
N ASN A 210 -6.51 2.48 11.27
CA ASN A 210 -5.08 2.80 11.13
C ASN A 210 -4.24 2.29 12.32
N LYS A 211 -4.35 0.97 12.57
CA LYS A 211 -3.64 0.32 13.69
C LYS A 211 -2.12 0.32 13.48
N PHE A 212 -1.67 -0.02 12.28
CA PHE A 212 -0.24 -0.13 11.93
C PHE A 212 0.29 1.14 11.26
N HIS A 213 1.60 1.35 11.27
CA HIS A 213 2.20 2.48 10.56
C HIS A 213 2.34 2.19 9.06
N GLU A 214 2.32 0.93 8.68
CA GLU A 214 2.63 0.42 7.34
C GLU A 214 1.37 0.24 6.49
N PHE A 215 0.19 0.32 7.12
CA PHE A 215 -1.06 -0.07 6.51
C PHE A 215 -2.23 0.65 7.18
N PHE A 216 -3.23 1.02 6.39
CA PHE A 216 -4.51 1.48 6.89
C PHE A 216 -5.65 0.93 6.02
N GLN A 217 -6.85 0.90 6.59
CA GLN A 217 -8.06 0.58 5.84
C GLN A 217 -8.85 1.85 5.54
N SER A 218 -9.53 1.81 4.40
CA SER A 218 -10.43 2.85 3.95
C SER A 218 -11.77 2.26 3.52
N ASN A 219 -12.79 3.10 3.44
CA ASN A 219 -14.08 2.75 2.84
C ASN A 219 -14.14 3.18 1.36
N LEU A 220 -13.02 3.12 0.64
CA LEU A 220 -13.00 3.33 -0.81
C LEU A 220 -13.78 2.19 -1.49
N ASP A 221 -14.54 2.51 -2.54
CA ASP A 221 -15.10 1.52 -3.47
C ASP A 221 -14.45 1.79 -4.81
N THR A 222 -13.40 1.04 -5.10
CA THR A 222 -12.74 1.16 -6.38
C THR A 222 -13.22 0.14 -7.40
N PHE A 223 -14.34 -0.55 -7.18
CA PHE A 223 -14.97 -1.51 -8.10
C PHE A 223 -14.03 -2.08 -9.18
N GLY A 224 -13.47 -3.27 -8.92
CA GLY A 224 -12.68 -4.03 -9.89
C GLY A 224 -11.29 -3.46 -10.16
N GLY A 225 -10.27 -4.16 -9.63
CA GLY A 225 -8.92 -4.21 -10.20
C GLY A 225 -8.11 -2.90 -10.21
N ASN A 226 -8.07 -2.20 -9.08
CA ASN A 226 -7.28 -0.96 -8.93
C ASN A 226 -5.97 -1.13 -8.15
N SER A 227 -5.48 -2.36 -8.02
CA SER A 227 -4.19 -2.64 -7.39
C SER A 227 -3.07 -1.78 -7.96
N GLY A 228 -2.33 -1.12 -7.08
CA GLY A 228 -1.25 -0.21 -7.44
C GLY A 228 -1.66 1.25 -7.62
N SER A 229 -2.94 1.58 -7.45
CA SER A 229 -3.41 2.95 -7.55
C SER A 229 -2.94 3.80 -6.37
N PRO A 230 -2.45 5.04 -6.59
CA PRO A 230 -2.15 5.95 -5.50
C PRO A 230 -3.43 6.40 -4.80
N VAL A 231 -3.39 6.33 -3.47
CA VAL A 231 -4.39 6.89 -2.56
C VAL A 231 -3.86 8.23 -2.06
N PHE A 232 -4.64 9.29 -2.25
CA PHE A 232 -4.29 10.67 -1.92
C PHE A 232 -5.07 11.17 -0.73
N ASP A 233 -4.45 12.01 0.09
CA ASP A 233 -5.18 12.97 0.92
C ASP A 233 -5.86 13.99 0.01
N SER A 234 -7.20 14.08 0.05
CA SER A 234 -7.97 14.92 -0.88
C SER A 234 -7.61 16.41 -0.77
N SER A 235 -7.20 16.85 0.43
CA SER A 235 -6.94 18.26 0.72
C SER A 235 -5.59 18.72 0.17
N SER A 236 -4.56 17.89 0.31
CA SER A 236 -3.17 18.23 -0.03
C SER A 236 -2.73 17.65 -1.38
N GLY A 237 -3.34 16.55 -1.83
CA GLY A 237 -2.86 15.79 -2.98
C GLY A 237 -1.59 14.99 -2.71
N THR A 238 -1.23 14.80 -1.43
CA THR A 238 -0.11 13.94 -1.03
C THR A 238 -0.55 12.48 -1.14
N VAL A 239 0.31 11.62 -1.68
CA VAL A 239 0.08 10.17 -1.70
C VAL A 239 0.27 9.61 -0.29
N GLU A 240 -0.78 9.04 0.26
CA GLU A 240 -0.82 8.43 1.58
C GLU A 240 -0.50 6.93 1.55
N GLY A 241 -0.69 6.29 0.39
CA GLY A 241 -0.33 4.90 0.17
C GLY A 241 -0.77 4.38 -1.20
N ILE A 242 -0.74 3.08 -1.34
CA ILE A 242 -1.12 2.34 -2.53
C ILE A 242 -2.28 1.44 -2.19
N LEU A 243 -3.29 1.48 -3.04
CA LEU A 243 -4.39 0.54 -2.96
C LEU A 243 -3.93 -0.84 -3.42
N VAL A 244 -4.08 -1.86 -2.57
CA VAL A 244 -3.50 -3.20 -2.82
C VAL A 244 -4.49 -4.32 -2.62
N ARG A 245 -5.54 -4.06 -1.85
CA ARG A 245 -6.62 -4.99 -1.58
C ARG A 245 -7.90 -4.23 -1.78
N GLY A 246 -8.60 -4.54 -2.86
CA GLY A 246 -10.05 -4.36 -2.88
C GLY A 246 -10.63 -5.05 -1.65
N ALA A 247 -11.85 -4.75 -1.28
CA ALA A 247 -12.54 -5.59 -0.32
C ALA A 247 -12.58 -7.03 -0.86
N LYS A 248 -13.29 -7.93 -0.19
CA LYS A 248 -13.86 -9.07 -0.90
C LYS A 248 -14.93 -8.54 -1.88
N ASP A 249 -14.48 -7.78 -2.89
CA ASP A 249 -15.28 -7.12 -3.93
C ASP A 249 -16.09 -8.18 -4.66
N TYR A 250 -15.58 -9.41 -4.66
CA TYR A 250 -16.19 -10.59 -5.22
C TYR A 250 -16.30 -11.71 -4.18
N GLU A 251 -17.40 -12.46 -4.27
CA GLU A 251 -17.59 -13.75 -3.61
C GLU A 251 -17.75 -14.83 -4.67
N MET A 252 -17.25 -16.04 -4.40
CA MET A 252 -17.42 -17.17 -5.30
C MET A 252 -18.88 -17.61 -5.27
N SER A 253 -19.55 -17.62 -6.42
CA SER A 253 -20.90 -18.15 -6.56
C SER A 253 -20.92 -19.68 -6.61
N ASP A 254 -22.11 -20.25 -6.41
CA ASP A 254 -22.35 -21.69 -6.60
C ASP A 254 -22.08 -22.16 -8.05
N GLU A 255 -22.07 -21.23 -9.01
CA GLU A 255 -21.78 -21.49 -10.42
C GLU A 255 -20.27 -21.48 -10.74
N GLY A 256 -19.41 -21.21 -9.75
CA GLY A 256 -17.95 -21.21 -9.91
C GLY A 256 -17.39 -19.95 -10.59
N CYS A 257 -18.16 -18.87 -10.63
CA CYS A 257 -17.75 -17.54 -11.09
C CYS A 257 -17.86 -16.50 -9.97
N ASP A 258 -17.16 -15.38 -10.13
CA ASP A 258 -17.10 -14.31 -9.14
C ASP A 258 -18.34 -13.40 -9.23
N VAL A 259 -19.08 -13.23 -8.13
CA VAL A 259 -20.20 -12.27 -8.02
C VAL A 259 -19.81 -11.05 -7.20
N VAL A 260 -20.23 -9.86 -7.65
CA VAL A 260 -19.96 -8.62 -6.90
C VAL A 260 -20.64 -8.68 -5.54
N HIS A 261 -19.89 -8.40 -4.48
CA HIS A 261 -20.44 -8.31 -3.15
C HIS A 261 -21.43 -7.13 -3.05
N LYS A 262 -22.71 -7.44 -2.83
CA LYS A 262 -23.79 -6.44 -2.73
C LYS A 262 -24.10 -6.16 -1.26
N THR A 263 -23.56 -5.09 -0.70
CA THR A 263 -24.01 -4.56 0.59
C THR A 263 -24.87 -3.31 0.42
N THR A 264 -26.02 -3.27 1.08
CA THR A 264 -27.01 -2.18 0.95
C THR A 264 -26.73 -0.99 1.88
N GLN A 265 -25.78 -1.10 2.82
CA GLN A 265 -25.45 -0.05 3.80
C GLN A 265 -23.95 -0.03 4.15
N ASN A 266 -23.51 1.08 4.77
CA ASN A 266 -22.14 1.34 5.24
C ASN A 266 -21.49 0.07 5.79
N ILE A 267 -20.33 -0.29 5.25
CA ILE A 267 -19.52 -1.37 5.82
C ILE A 267 -19.23 -1.02 7.28
N THR A 268 -19.56 -1.91 8.20
CA THR A 268 -19.19 -1.80 9.61
C THR A 268 -18.04 -2.75 9.98
N ASP A 269 -17.84 -3.81 9.20
CA ASP A 269 -16.75 -4.77 9.35
C ASP A 269 -15.62 -4.48 8.34
N PHE A 270 -14.88 -3.39 8.58
CA PHE A 270 -13.79 -2.97 7.71
C PHE A 270 -12.62 -3.97 7.68
N GLY A 271 -12.45 -4.77 8.75
CA GLY A 271 -11.49 -5.88 8.77
C GLY A 271 -11.74 -6.88 7.64
N LYS A 272 -13.01 -7.12 7.31
CA LYS A 272 -13.43 -8.05 6.25
C LYS A 272 -13.65 -7.39 4.90
N TYR A 273 -14.12 -6.15 4.88
CA TYR A 273 -14.62 -5.50 3.66
C TYR A 273 -14.04 -4.10 3.37
N GLY A 274 -13.14 -3.58 4.19
CA GLY A 274 -12.45 -2.33 3.89
C GLY A 274 -11.40 -2.52 2.80
N GLU A 275 -11.13 -1.47 2.04
CA GLU A 275 -10.01 -1.46 1.10
C GLU A 275 -8.69 -1.24 1.84
N GLY A 276 -7.74 -2.15 1.61
CA GLY A 276 -6.42 -2.14 2.22
C GLY A 276 -5.46 -1.24 1.46
N VAL A 277 -4.87 -0.30 2.19
CA VAL A 277 -3.89 0.65 1.64
C VAL A 277 -2.53 0.43 2.29
N SER A 278 -1.59 -0.08 1.49
CA SER A 278 -0.18 -0.23 1.88
C SER A 278 0.50 1.13 1.87
N ARG A 279 1.22 1.47 2.94
CA ARG A 279 1.97 2.72 3.04
C ARG A 279 3.40 2.52 2.57
N ILE A 280 3.86 3.45 1.72
CA ILE A 280 5.27 3.51 1.32
C ILE A 280 5.99 4.44 2.30
N THR A 281 6.45 3.86 3.39
CA THR A 281 6.99 4.60 4.53
C THR A 281 8.37 5.18 4.28
N GLU A 282 9.14 4.72 3.28
CA GLU A 282 10.33 5.43 2.80
C GLU A 282 10.87 4.86 1.47
N ILE A 283 10.70 5.58 0.37
CA ILE A 283 11.10 5.10 -0.98
C ILE A 283 12.62 4.97 -1.11
N LYS A 284 13.39 5.87 -0.49
CA LYS A 284 14.86 5.89 -0.63
C LYS A 284 15.52 4.70 0.07
N THR A 285 14.87 4.14 1.09
CA THR A 285 15.42 3.02 1.87
C THR A 285 15.15 1.68 1.23
N LEU A 286 14.15 1.56 0.35
CA LEU A 286 13.78 0.32 -0.34
C LEU A 286 14.99 -0.35 -0.99
N LYS A 287 15.80 0.43 -1.71
CA LYS A 287 17.05 -0.05 -2.35
C LYS A 287 18.05 -0.68 -1.37
N TYR A 288 18.01 -0.30 -0.08
CA TYR A 288 18.93 -0.75 0.94
C TYR A 288 18.31 -1.75 1.93
N ARG A 289 16.98 -1.93 1.93
CA ARG A 289 16.24 -2.72 2.93
C ARG A 289 16.89 -4.08 3.16
N TRP A 290 16.96 -4.90 2.11
CA TRP A 290 17.41 -6.29 2.24
C TRP A 290 18.88 -6.40 2.63
N ALA A 291 19.71 -5.51 2.09
CA ALA A 291 21.11 -5.43 2.48
C ALA A 291 21.28 -5.04 3.96
N PHE A 292 20.43 -4.14 4.48
CA PHE A 292 20.43 -3.70 5.87
C PHE A 292 19.94 -4.79 6.81
N LEU A 293 18.80 -5.43 6.51
CA LEU A 293 18.25 -6.53 7.29
C LEU A 293 19.20 -7.73 7.33
N LYS A 294 19.80 -8.09 6.18
CA LYS A 294 20.80 -9.16 6.11
C LYS A 294 22.04 -8.85 6.93
N ALA A 295 22.53 -7.60 6.88
CA ALA A 295 23.64 -7.15 7.71
C ALA A 295 23.32 -7.26 9.21
N ALA A 296 22.11 -6.88 9.63
CA ALA A 296 21.67 -7.01 11.01
C ALA A 296 21.58 -8.47 11.46
N GLN A 297 20.99 -9.33 10.63
CA GLN A 297 20.86 -10.77 10.88
C GLN A 297 22.24 -11.45 11.00
N THR A 298 23.20 -11.09 10.15
CA THR A 298 24.50 -11.74 10.09
C THR A 298 25.52 -11.18 11.09
N GLY A 299 25.29 -9.98 11.64
CA GLY A 299 26.24 -9.31 12.52
C GLY A 299 27.19 -8.33 11.82
N ASN A 300 26.93 -7.98 10.56
CA ASN A 300 27.82 -7.12 9.77
C ASN A 300 27.60 -5.63 10.09
N VAL A 301 28.17 -5.18 11.20
CA VAL A 301 28.05 -3.78 11.67
C VAL A 301 28.64 -2.78 10.67
N ASP A 302 29.73 -3.12 9.98
CA ASP A 302 30.33 -2.20 9.00
C ASP A 302 29.38 -1.92 7.83
N LYS A 303 28.69 -2.94 7.33
CA LYS A 303 27.67 -2.75 6.31
C LYS A 303 26.54 -1.85 6.80
N LEU A 304 26.09 -2.02 8.05
CA LEU A 304 25.09 -1.12 8.65
C LEU A 304 25.61 0.32 8.67
N LYS A 305 26.84 0.56 9.16
CA LYS A 305 27.49 1.90 9.14
C LYS A 305 27.57 2.52 7.75
N THR A 306 27.73 1.72 6.69
CA THR A 306 27.72 2.24 5.31
C THR A 306 26.33 2.60 4.78
N ILE A 307 25.26 2.02 5.36
CA ILE A 307 23.88 2.21 4.91
C ILE A 307 23.17 3.30 5.73
N VAL A 308 23.35 3.35 7.05
CA VAL A 308 22.67 4.33 7.94
C VAL A 308 22.75 5.77 7.40
N PRO A 309 23.90 6.28 6.90
CA PRO A 309 23.98 7.65 6.38
C PRO A 309 23.20 7.89 5.08
N LYS A 310 22.77 6.83 4.38
CA LYS A 310 22.06 6.88 3.09
C LYS A 310 20.54 6.77 3.26
N VAL A 311 20.08 6.55 4.49
CA VAL A 311 18.68 6.29 4.82
C VAL A 311 18.18 7.34 5.81
N LYS A 312 16.93 7.77 5.65
CA LYS A 312 16.36 8.84 6.49
C LYS A 312 16.04 8.36 7.90
N ASN A 313 15.48 7.14 8.01
CA ASN A 313 15.11 6.53 9.27
C ASN A 313 15.20 5.00 9.15
N ILE A 314 16.02 4.37 9.98
CA ILE A 314 16.20 2.91 10.00
C ILE A 314 15.07 2.17 10.71
N SER A 315 14.23 2.86 11.49
CA SER A 315 13.07 2.25 12.16
C SER A 315 11.99 1.79 11.19
N TYR A 316 11.99 2.30 9.95
CA TYR A 316 11.08 1.89 8.88
C TYR A 316 11.71 0.86 7.92
N ILE A 317 12.75 0.15 8.37
CA ILE A 317 13.34 -0.97 7.64
C ILE A 317 12.99 -2.27 8.37
N TYR A 318 12.07 -3.01 7.77
CA TYR A 318 11.53 -4.27 8.26
C TYR A 318 11.30 -5.23 7.09
N ASP A 319 11.15 -6.52 7.39
CA ASP A 319 10.72 -7.54 6.43
C ASP A 319 9.17 -7.67 6.38
N ASN A 320 8.69 -8.68 5.65
CA ASN A 320 7.28 -8.94 5.38
C ASN A 320 6.45 -9.14 6.66
N GLY A 321 7.04 -9.73 7.69
CA GLY A 321 6.39 -9.95 8.99
C GLY A 321 6.52 -8.75 9.93
N LEU A 322 6.89 -7.58 9.40
CA LEU A 322 7.23 -6.37 10.17
C LEU A 322 8.40 -6.57 11.14
N ASN A 323 9.30 -7.53 10.88
CA ASN A 323 10.46 -7.73 11.75
C ASN A 323 11.51 -6.66 11.43
N THR A 324 11.76 -5.78 12.39
CA THR A 324 12.84 -4.79 12.30
C THR A 324 14.22 -5.45 12.35
N ALA A 325 15.26 -4.69 11.97
CA ALA A 325 16.64 -5.12 12.14
C ALA A 325 16.98 -5.56 13.59
N LEU A 326 16.32 -4.97 14.60
CA LEU A 326 16.53 -5.33 16.00
C LEU A 326 15.97 -6.74 16.30
N HIS A 327 14.79 -7.10 15.77
CA HIS A 327 14.24 -8.45 15.88
C HIS A 327 15.20 -9.49 15.30
N LEU A 328 15.71 -9.24 14.09
CA LEU A 328 16.63 -10.15 13.41
C LEU A 328 17.96 -10.28 14.15
N ALA A 329 18.51 -9.18 14.64
CA ALA A 329 19.75 -9.18 15.43
C ALA A 329 19.57 -9.93 16.77
N ALA A 330 18.43 -9.73 17.43
CA ALA A 330 18.09 -10.37 18.69
C ALA A 330 17.94 -11.89 18.55
N LYS A 331 17.18 -12.35 17.55
CA LYS A 331 17.02 -13.78 17.21
C LYS A 331 18.35 -14.48 16.94
N ASN A 332 19.30 -13.78 16.32
CA ASN A 332 20.59 -14.34 15.90
C ASN A 332 21.74 -14.01 16.88
N ASN A 333 21.42 -13.58 18.10
CA ASN A 333 22.37 -13.25 19.17
C ASN A 333 23.47 -12.24 18.78
N LYS A 334 23.16 -11.26 17.92
CA LYS A 334 24.13 -10.29 17.38
C LYS A 334 24.30 -9.07 18.28
N LYS A 335 24.99 -9.24 19.42
CA LYS A 335 25.16 -8.21 20.46
C LYS A 335 25.63 -6.83 19.94
N GLU A 336 26.59 -6.79 19.02
CA GLU A 336 27.16 -5.53 18.54
C GLU A 336 26.21 -4.81 17.59
N VAL A 337 25.41 -5.57 16.84
CA VAL A 337 24.32 -5.01 16.02
C VAL A 337 23.21 -4.46 16.92
N ILE A 338 22.81 -5.18 17.96
CA ILE A 338 21.79 -4.71 18.93
C ILE A 338 22.23 -3.37 19.51
N LYS A 339 23.48 -3.28 20.01
CA LYS A 339 24.05 -2.05 20.53
C LYS A 339 24.01 -0.93 19.49
N PHE A 340 24.54 -1.19 18.28
CA PHE A 340 24.56 -0.21 17.20
C PHE A 340 23.17 0.31 16.84
N LEU A 341 22.17 -0.56 16.74
CA LEU A 341 20.80 -0.17 16.39
C LEU A 341 20.16 0.70 17.48
N LEU A 342 20.33 0.34 18.75
CA LEU A 342 19.82 1.12 19.89
C LEU A 342 20.47 2.50 19.99
N GLU A 343 21.78 2.60 19.74
CA GLU A 343 22.50 3.88 19.64
C GLU A 343 21.99 4.77 18.49
N ASN A 344 21.38 4.18 17.46
CA ASN A 344 20.73 4.89 16.36
C ASN A 344 19.22 5.09 16.57
N GLY A 345 18.73 4.96 17.82
CA GLY A 345 17.40 5.41 18.21
C GLY A 345 16.23 4.55 17.71
N VAL A 346 16.47 3.28 17.37
CA VAL A 346 15.34 2.38 17.08
C VAL A 346 14.49 2.15 18.34
N ASN A 347 13.18 2.00 18.16
CA ASN A 347 12.30 1.60 19.26
C ASN A 347 12.65 0.17 19.72
N ILE A 348 13.07 0.04 20.98
CA ILE A 348 13.44 -1.25 21.59
C ILE A 348 12.24 -2.20 21.71
N ASP A 349 11.04 -1.64 21.89
CA ASP A 349 9.78 -2.36 22.05
C ASP A 349 8.91 -2.26 20.78
N ALA A 350 9.55 -2.15 19.60
CA ALA A 350 8.84 -2.26 18.34
C ALA A 350 8.14 -3.63 18.24
N TYR A 351 6.90 -3.62 17.78
CA TYR A 351 6.11 -4.83 17.55
C TYR A 351 6.16 -5.26 16.09
N ASN A 352 6.33 -6.56 15.85
CA ASN A 352 6.12 -7.16 14.54
C ASN A 352 4.62 -7.46 14.29
N GLU A 353 4.27 -8.12 13.18
CA GLU A 353 2.89 -8.48 12.82
C GLU A 353 2.15 -9.29 13.91
N ASP A 354 2.86 -10.20 14.58
CA ASP A 354 2.34 -11.03 15.66
C ASP A 354 2.33 -10.33 17.03
N GLY A 355 2.75 -9.06 17.09
CA GLY A 355 2.94 -8.33 18.34
C GLY A 355 4.16 -8.81 19.13
N ASN A 356 5.09 -9.54 18.52
CA ASN A 356 6.34 -9.90 19.19
C ASN A 356 7.30 -8.70 19.19
N THR A 357 8.06 -8.55 20.26
CA THR A 357 9.20 -7.61 20.36
C THR A 357 10.53 -8.33 20.10
N ALA A 358 11.62 -7.57 19.98
CA ALA A 358 12.97 -8.14 19.88
C ALA A 358 13.31 -9.07 21.07
N LEU A 359 12.79 -8.77 22.27
CA LEU A 359 13.00 -9.61 23.46
C LEU A 359 12.30 -10.97 23.34
N HIS A 360 11.10 -11.03 22.76
CA HIS A 360 10.41 -12.29 22.46
C HIS A 360 11.26 -13.17 21.53
N PHE A 361 11.79 -12.57 20.46
CA PHE A 361 12.64 -13.26 19.48
C PHE A 361 13.95 -13.78 20.11
N ALA A 362 14.59 -12.99 20.97
CA ALA A 362 15.79 -13.42 21.68
C ALA A 362 15.52 -14.59 22.64
N ALA A 363 14.40 -14.54 23.37
CA ALA A 363 14.01 -15.58 24.32
C ALA A 363 13.65 -16.90 23.63
N GLU A 364 12.82 -16.84 22.57
CA GLU A 364 12.44 -18.01 21.77
C GLU A 364 13.66 -18.68 21.13
N ALA A 365 14.60 -17.89 20.61
CA ALA A 365 15.81 -18.40 19.98
C ALA A 365 16.90 -18.85 20.97
N GLY A 366 16.70 -18.73 22.28
CA GLY A 366 17.73 -19.06 23.28
C GLY A 366 18.95 -18.13 23.25
N SER A 367 18.81 -16.91 22.73
CA SER A 367 19.89 -15.94 22.55
C SER A 367 20.22 -15.19 23.84
N GLN A 368 20.95 -15.87 24.74
CA GLN A 368 21.21 -15.38 26.10
C GLN A 368 21.83 -13.99 26.17
N THR A 369 22.82 -13.69 25.31
CA THR A 369 23.49 -12.39 25.28
C THR A 369 22.56 -11.28 24.80
N ALA A 370 21.72 -11.56 23.80
CA ALA A 370 20.71 -10.63 23.32
C ALA A 370 19.66 -10.33 24.39
N VAL A 371 19.14 -11.35 25.10
CA VAL A 371 18.21 -11.18 26.22
C VAL A 371 18.80 -10.25 27.27
N ALA A 372 20.02 -10.53 27.73
CA ALA A 372 20.69 -9.71 28.73
C ALA A 372 20.85 -8.25 28.28
N LYS A 373 21.28 -8.03 27.02
CA LYS A 373 21.47 -6.69 26.47
C LYS A 373 20.18 -5.90 26.29
N LEU A 374 19.10 -6.56 25.87
CA LEU A 374 17.80 -5.92 25.72
C LEU A 374 17.20 -5.53 27.09
N ILE A 375 17.30 -6.40 28.10
CA ILE A 375 16.87 -6.08 29.47
C ILE A 375 17.70 -4.94 30.05
N GLU A 376 19.03 -4.96 29.87
CA GLU A 376 19.93 -3.88 30.30
C GLU A 376 19.59 -2.54 29.65
N ALA A 377 19.20 -2.56 28.38
CA ALA A 377 18.76 -1.39 27.62
C ALA A 377 17.31 -0.97 27.93
N GLY A 378 16.61 -1.65 28.85
CA GLY A 378 15.29 -1.26 29.31
C GLY A 378 14.12 -1.76 28.48
N ALA A 379 14.27 -2.86 27.72
CA ALA A 379 13.16 -3.49 27.03
C ALA A 379 12.03 -3.86 28.00
N ASP A 380 10.78 -3.69 27.58
CA ASP A 380 9.62 -4.05 28.40
C ASP A 380 9.50 -5.58 28.51
N VAL A 381 9.91 -6.10 29.66
CA VAL A 381 9.85 -7.53 29.99
C VAL A 381 8.43 -8.04 30.26
N LEU A 382 7.45 -7.13 30.42
CA LEU A 382 6.04 -7.44 30.62
C LEU A 382 5.21 -7.31 29.33
N ALA A 383 5.82 -6.85 28.24
CA ALA A 383 5.16 -6.72 26.94
C ALA A 383 4.55 -8.05 26.53
N LYS A 384 3.30 -8.00 26.06
CA LYS A 384 2.57 -9.16 25.54
C LYS A 384 2.39 -9.06 24.05
N ASN A 385 2.59 -10.18 23.35
CA ASN A 385 2.25 -10.29 21.94
C ASN A 385 0.74 -10.44 21.72
N ASN A 386 0.32 -10.56 20.46
CA ASN A 386 -1.10 -10.69 20.09
C ASN A 386 -1.75 -11.98 20.63
N PHE A 387 -0.93 -12.96 21.07
CA PHE A 387 -1.37 -14.19 21.72
C PHE A 387 -1.36 -14.09 23.26
N GLY A 388 -1.10 -12.91 23.82
CA GLY A 388 -1.06 -12.67 25.26
C GLY A 388 0.20 -13.22 25.96
N GLN A 389 1.20 -13.64 25.19
CA GLN A 389 2.45 -14.23 25.69
C GLN A 389 3.51 -13.17 25.93
N THR A 390 4.27 -13.31 27.02
CA THR A 390 5.48 -12.52 27.29
C THR A 390 6.72 -13.19 26.69
N ALA A 391 7.87 -12.49 26.73
CA ALA A 391 9.14 -13.09 26.34
C ALA A 391 9.51 -14.32 27.19
N LEU A 392 9.11 -14.36 28.46
CA LEU A 392 9.32 -15.53 29.33
C LEU A 392 8.51 -16.73 28.83
N ASP A 393 7.24 -16.51 28.45
CA ASP A 393 6.37 -17.57 27.93
C ASP A 393 6.90 -18.13 26.60
N LYS A 394 7.53 -17.28 25.79
CA LYS A 394 8.20 -17.64 24.54
C LYS A 394 9.55 -18.32 24.75
N ALA A 395 10.17 -18.23 25.93
CA ALA A 395 11.52 -18.75 26.15
C ALA A 395 11.56 -20.28 25.98
N SER A 396 12.50 -20.75 25.15
CA SER A 396 12.69 -22.19 24.90
C SER A 396 12.80 -22.99 26.21
N LEU A 397 12.16 -24.16 26.25
CA LEU A 397 12.13 -25.02 27.43
C LEU A 397 13.54 -25.42 27.91
N MET A 398 14.52 -25.47 27.00
CA MET A 398 15.91 -25.84 27.31
C MET A 398 16.77 -24.65 27.81
N SER A 399 16.22 -23.43 27.85
CA SER A 399 16.97 -22.21 28.17
C SER A 399 16.77 -21.73 29.63
N PHE A 400 17.12 -22.57 30.61
CA PHE A 400 16.93 -22.28 32.04
C PHE A 400 17.51 -20.91 32.48
N GLY A 401 18.73 -20.58 32.03
CA GLY A 401 19.36 -19.30 32.36
C GLY A 401 18.59 -18.08 31.83
N ILE A 402 17.97 -18.19 30.67
CA ILE A 402 17.13 -17.12 30.09
C ILE A 402 15.85 -16.95 30.87
N LYS A 403 15.18 -18.06 31.23
CA LYS A 403 13.98 -18.01 32.07
C LYS A 403 14.27 -17.32 33.41
N LEU A 404 15.37 -17.70 34.07
CA LEU A 404 15.78 -17.08 35.33
C LEU A 404 16.04 -15.57 35.19
N MET A 405 16.70 -15.13 34.11
CA MET A 405 16.93 -13.71 33.84
C MET A 405 15.62 -12.95 33.64
N LEU A 406 14.70 -13.49 32.84
CA LEU A 406 13.40 -12.88 32.56
C LEU A 406 12.51 -12.85 33.81
N ASP A 407 12.43 -13.96 34.55
CA ASP A 407 11.70 -14.04 35.83
C ASP A 407 12.17 -12.97 36.82
N LYS A 408 13.50 -12.85 36.98
CA LYS A 408 14.10 -11.83 37.86
C LYS A 408 13.75 -10.41 37.40
N ALA A 409 13.84 -10.15 36.09
CA ALA A 409 13.53 -8.84 35.52
C ALA A 409 12.04 -8.49 35.66
N MET A 410 11.14 -9.44 35.43
CA MET A 410 9.68 -9.26 35.61
C MET A 410 9.33 -8.95 37.06
N ASN A 411 9.91 -9.70 38.02
CA ASN A 411 9.70 -9.47 39.44
C ASN A 411 10.18 -8.07 39.88
N ASN A 412 11.32 -7.62 39.36
CA ASN A 412 11.81 -6.27 39.61
C ASN A 412 10.88 -5.20 39.04
N SER A 413 10.36 -5.40 37.82
CA SER A 413 9.44 -4.47 37.16
C SER A 413 8.11 -4.36 37.90
N LYS A 414 7.52 -5.49 38.33
CA LYS A 414 6.30 -5.50 39.16
C LYS A 414 6.48 -4.80 40.49
N LYS A 415 7.61 -5.02 41.17
CA LYS A 415 7.94 -4.33 42.44
C LYS A 415 8.03 -2.82 42.25
N ARG A 416 8.69 -2.35 41.18
CA ARG A 416 8.75 -0.92 40.85
C ARG A 416 7.36 -0.32 40.61
N ALA A 417 6.51 -0.99 39.85
CA ALA A 417 5.14 -0.54 39.60
C ALA A 417 4.31 -0.42 40.90
N LEU A 418 4.47 -1.36 41.83
CA LEU A 418 3.80 -1.32 43.14
C LEU A 418 4.28 -0.19 44.05
N VAL A 419 5.56 0.19 43.96
CA VAL A 419 6.10 1.34 44.70
C VAL A 419 5.53 2.64 44.12
N LEU A 420 5.55 2.81 42.81
CA LEU A 420 5.01 3.99 42.13
C LEU A 420 3.49 4.16 42.26
N ALA A 421 2.75 3.10 42.57
CA ALA A 421 1.30 3.17 42.79
C ALA A 421 0.91 3.56 44.23
N ARG A 422 1.89 3.71 45.14
CA ARG A 422 1.69 4.09 46.54
C ARG A 422 2.11 5.54 46.84
N ASP A 423 2.82 6.17 45.92
CA ASP A 423 3.18 7.58 45.90
C ASP A 423 2.17 8.35 45.01
#